data_AF-A0A8S3Q693-F1
#
_entry.id   AF-A0A8S3Q693-F1
#
_cell.length_a   1.000
_cell.length_b   1.000
_cell.length_c   1.000
_cell.angle_alpha   90.00
_cell.angle_beta   90.00
_cell.angle_gamma   90.00
#
_symmetry.space_group_name_H-M   'P 1'
#
loop_
_entity.id
_entity.type
_entity.pdbx_description
1 polymer ?
#
loop_
_entity_poly.entity_id
_entity_poly.type
_entity_poly.pdbx_seq_one_letter_code
_entity_poly.pdbx_strand_id
1 'polypeptide(L)'
;MWRPWGSEKPDYKKKIERLQEASKYGFLHLQDVVVQEKTHLPPFIIPKHDYHLPKSVDSISESYLHKYNVKEFGVPYAVSDNGSCLFNSVSLALCGSQDIAKELRVRTCIEMVIKKNRFTTLPISSDLLWVSPNYISSVIECAQECGWSSIWTIFALAEVIGIPIKSLYLPLNGVKDFSYKILNLTAIPRNCKDEENRITVMWTRTSYTNPKHIWTPNHFVPLMTKPSFATTRTSIKPVILLLFVI
;
A
#
# COMPACT_ATOMS: atom_id res chain seq x y z
N MET A 1 -2.50 24.32 -7.38
CA MET A 1 -2.03 24.41 -8.78
C MET A 1 -3.07 23.73 -9.66
N TRP A 2 -3.81 24.50 -10.45
CA TRP A 2 -4.82 24.01 -11.39
C TRP A 2 -4.13 23.29 -12.56
N ARG A 3 -4.66 22.14 -13.02
CA ARG A 3 -4.21 21.54 -14.28
C ARG A 3 -4.90 22.26 -15.45
N PRO A 4 -4.18 22.63 -16.52
CA PRO A 4 -4.82 23.04 -17.77
C PRO A 4 -5.66 21.88 -18.29
N TRP A 5 -6.89 22.19 -18.71
CA TRP A 5 -7.72 21.27 -19.49
C TRP A 5 -6.93 20.86 -20.74
N GLY A 6 -6.65 19.55 -20.89
CA GLY A 6 -5.93 19.01 -22.05
C GLY A 6 -4.66 18.19 -21.76
N SER A 7 -4.16 18.11 -20.52
CA SER A 7 -3.11 17.12 -20.21
C SER A 7 -3.74 15.73 -20.02
N GLU A 8 -3.53 14.84 -20.98
CA GLU A 8 -4.02 13.46 -20.96
C GLU A 8 -3.60 12.79 -19.64
N LYS A 9 -4.54 12.16 -18.92
CA LYS A 9 -4.19 11.42 -17.71
C LYS A 9 -3.21 10.31 -18.10
N PRO A 10 -2.11 10.11 -17.34
CA PRO A 10 -1.19 9.03 -17.65
C PRO A 10 -1.92 7.70 -17.73
N ASP A 11 -1.70 6.95 -18.81
CA ASP A 11 -2.22 5.60 -18.95
C ASP A 11 -1.45 4.64 -18.05
N TYR A 12 -1.94 4.45 -16.83
CA TYR A 12 -1.34 3.56 -15.85
C TYR A 12 -1.40 2.08 -16.24
N LYS A 13 -2.29 1.70 -17.17
CA LYS A 13 -2.32 0.34 -17.73
C LYS A 13 -1.09 0.13 -18.62
N LYS A 14 -0.86 1.04 -19.56
CA LYS A 14 0.33 0.98 -20.42
C LYS A 14 1.64 1.10 -19.61
N LYS A 15 1.64 1.89 -18.53
CA LYS A 15 2.82 2.00 -17.64
C LYS A 15 3.11 0.70 -16.90
N ILE A 16 2.09 0.04 -16.31
CA ILE A 16 2.34 -1.23 -15.61
C ILE A 16 2.81 -2.31 -16.59
N GLU A 17 2.24 -2.40 -17.79
CA GLU A 17 2.68 -3.35 -18.83
C GLU A 17 4.16 -3.19 -19.17
N ARG A 18 4.67 -1.95 -19.24
CA ARG A 18 6.10 -1.68 -19.48
C ARG A 18 6.98 -2.07 -18.31
N LEU A 19 6.57 -1.76 -17.08
CA LEU A 19 7.32 -2.17 -15.88
C LEU A 19 7.36 -3.70 -15.77
N GLN A 20 6.25 -4.37 -16.10
CA GLN A 20 6.15 -5.82 -16.15
C GLN A 20 7.14 -6.41 -17.12
N GLU A 21 7.13 -5.93 -18.37
CA GLU A 21 8.05 -6.41 -19.39
C GLU A 21 9.49 -6.19 -18.96
N ALA A 22 9.82 -5.00 -18.46
CA ALA A 22 11.17 -4.67 -18.04
C ALA A 22 11.67 -5.59 -16.91
N SER A 23 10.80 -5.91 -15.96
CA SER A 23 11.14 -6.74 -14.81
C SER A 23 11.47 -8.19 -15.17
N LYS A 24 11.02 -8.71 -16.33
CA LYS A 24 11.41 -10.04 -16.83
C LYS A 24 12.91 -10.14 -17.11
N TYR A 25 13.54 -9.01 -17.42
CA TYR A 25 14.98 -8.89 -17.67
C TYR A 25 15.76 -8.50 -16.40
N GLY A 26 15.10 -8.47 -15.24
CA GLY A 26 15.71 -8.19 -13.94
C GLY A 26 15.74 -6.70 -13.55
N PHE A 27 16.35 -6.44 -12.39
CA PHE A 27 16.26 -5.13 -11.73
C PHE A 27 16.92 -3.99 -12.50
N LEU A 28 18.07 -4.23 -13.14
CA LEU A 28 18.78 -3.17 -13.86
C LEU A 28 17.97 -2.65 -15.05
N HIS A 29 17.37 -3.56 -15.82
CA HIS A 29 16.52 -3.16 -16.93
C HIS A 29 15.23 -2.46 -16.47
N LEU A 30 14.63 -2.94 -15.38
CA LEU A 30 13.52 -2.24 -14.72
C LEU A 30 13.92 -0.82 -14.28
N GLN A 31 15.14 -0.64 -13.79
CA GLN A 31 15.65 0.67 -13.36
C GLN A 31 15.70 1.67 -14.53
N ASP A 32 16.18 1.24 -15.69
CA ASP A 32 16.23 2.10 -16.89
C ASP A 32 14.83 2.56 -17.31
N VAL A 33 13.86 1.65 -17.33
CA VAL A 33 12.46 1.98 -17.67
C VAL A 33 11.82 2.88 -16.61
N VAL A 34 12.07 2.65 -15.32
CA VAL A 34 11.55 3.51 -14.25
C VAL A 34 12.05 4.95 -14.37
N VAL A 35 13.32 5.15 -14.73
CA VAL A 35 13.88 6.50 -14.92
C VAL A 35 13.11 7.25 -16.01
N GLN A 36 12.77 6.57 -17.11
CA GLN A 36 11.97 7.12 -18.20
C GLN A 36 10.52 7.37 -17.76
N GLU A 37 9.89 6.43 -17.04
CA GLU A 37 8.49 6.56 -16.64
C GLU A 37 8.26 7.65 -15.58
N LYS A 38 9.28 7.94 -14.76
CA LYS A 38 9.25 8.99 -13.73
C LYS A 38 9.11 10.39 -14.31
N THR A 39 9.79 10.70 -15.41
CA THR A 39 9.78 12.05 -16.01
C THR A 39 8.38 12.46 -16.48
N HIS A 40 7.55 11.48 -16.81
CA HIS A 40 6.18 11.65 -17.28
C HIS A 40 5.13 11.41 -16.19
N LEU A 41 5.53 11.36 -14.92
CA LEU A 41 4.63 11.09 -13.80
C LEU A 41 4.26 12.39 -13.08
N PRO A 42 3.01 12.86 -13.17
CA PRO A 42 2.58 14.05 -12.43
C PRO A 42 2.56 13.76 -10.92
N PRO A 43 2.52 14.80 -10.06
CA PRO A 43 2.29 14.61 -8.62
C PRO A 43 1.06 13.74 -8.36
N PHE A 44 1.16 12.88 -7.34
CA PHE A 44 0.01 12.09 -6.89
C PHE A 44 -1.02 13.03 -6.26
N ILE A 45 -2.29 12.84 -6.63
CA ILE A 45 -3.42 13.61 -6.11
C ILE A 45 -4.45 12.60 -5.65
N ILE A 46 -4.81 12.65 -4.37
CA ILE A 46 -5.89 11.84 -3.83
C ILE A 46 -7.19 12.29 -4.50
N PRO A 47 -7.91 11.41 -5.21
CA PRO A 47 -9.17 11.78 -5.85
C PRO A 47 -10.17 12.27 -4.80
N LYS A 48 -10.89 13.34 -5.14
CA LYS A 48 -12.10 13.71 -4.43
C LYS A 48 -13.22 12.79 -4.90
N HIS A 49 -13.57 11.80 -4.10
CA HIS A 49 -14.77 10.99 -4.29
C HIS A 49 -15.72 11.22 -3.15
N ASP A 50 -17.02 11.12 -3.44
CA ASP A 50 -18.04 10.99 -2.41
C ASP A 50 -17.73 9.70 -1.66
N TYR A 51 -17.25 9.88 -0.42
CA TYR A 51 -16.77 8.77 0.39
C TYR A 51 -17.98 7.92 0.81
N HIS A 52 -18.27 6.91 0.02
CA HIS A 52 -19.22 5.88 0.38
C HIS A 52 -18.46 4.72 0.99
N LEU A 53 -18.94 4.25 2.15
CA LEU A 53 -18.40 3.03 2.70
C LEU A 53 -18.61 1.87 1.73
N PRO A 54 -17.63 0.96 1.63
CA PRO A 54 -17.80 -0.25 0.84
C PRO A 54 -18.98 -1.07 1.38
N LYS A 55 -19.74 -1.70 0.48
CA LYS A 55 -20.96 -2.43 0.86
C LYS A 55 -20.70 -3.76 1.57
N SER A 56 -19.52 -4.33 1.41
CA SER A 56 -19.21 -5.70 1.86
C SER A 56 -18.06 -5.72 2.87
N VAL A 57 -18.31 -6.37 4.00
CA VAL A 57 -17.30 -6.71 5.02
C VAL A 57 -16.62 -8.03 4.61
N ASP A 58 -15.31 -8.12 4.83
CA ASP A 58 -14.56 -9.36 4.64
C ASP A 58 -14.77 -10.27 5.87
N SER A 59 -15.53 -11.35 5.69
CA SER A 59 -15.99 -12.20 6.79
C SER A 59 -14.86 -12.99 7.48
N ILE A 60 -13.83 -13.39 6.74
CA ILE A 60 -12.68 -14.11 7.31
C ILE A 60 -11.88 -13.15 8.19
N SER A 61 -11.58 -11.97 7.66
CA SER A 61 -10.89 -10.91 8.37
C SER A 61 -11.67 -10.47 9.62
N GLU A 62 -12.98 -10.32 9.49
CA GLU A 62 -13.86 -10.01 10.62
C GLU A 62 -13.79 -11.11 11.70
N SER A 63 -13.85 -12.38 11.31
CA SER A 63 -13.73 -13.50 12.25
C SER A 63 -12.42 -13.46 13.04
N TYR A 64 -11.31 -13.08 12.39
CA TYR A 64 -10.01 -12.95 13.06
C TYR A 64 -10.00 -11.79 14.06
N LEU A 65 -10.53 -10.62 13.68
CA LEU A 65 -10.62 -9.47 14.59
C LEU A 65 -11.48 -9.79 15.82
N HIS A 66 -12.59 -10.51 15.62
CA HIS A 66 -13.44 -10.99 16.70
C HIS A 66 -12.71 -11.97 17.63
N LYS A 67 -11.97 -12.94 17.06
CA LYS A 67 -11.22 -13.94 17.83
C LYS A 67 -10.17 -13.31 18.75
N TYR A 68 -9.50 -12.24 18.31
CA TYR A 68 -8.45 -11.57 19.08
C TYR A 68 -8.91 -10.32 19.82
N ASN A 69 -10.21 -10.00 19.77
CA ASN A 69 -10.81 -8.84 20.42
C ASN A 69 -10.12 -7.50 20.07
N VAL A 70 -9.80 -7.31 18.79
CA VAL A 70 -9.05 -6.14 18.27
C VAL A 70 -9.93 -5.25 17.38
N LYS A 71 -11.16 -4.96 17.83
CA LYS A 71 -12.16 -4.21 17.06
C LYS A 71 -11.86 -2.72 16.95
N GLU A 72 -10.97 -2.21 17.79
CA GLU A 72 -10.54 -0.81 17.81
C GLU A 72 -9.87 -0.37 16.50
N PHE A 73 -9.36 -1.30 15.68
CA PHE A 73 -8.78 -0.97 14.38
C PHE A 73 -9.82 -0.70 13.28
N GLY A 74 -11.10 -0.99 13.52
CA GLY A 74 -12.19 -0.73 12.60
C GLY A 74 -12.73 -1.99 11.92
N VAL A 75 -13.45 -1.78 10.82
CA VAL A 75 -14.15 -2.83 10.07
C VAL A 75 -13.31 -3.24 8.85
N PRO A 76 -13.09 -4.55 8.62
CA PRO A 76 -12.36 -5.04 7.46
C PRO A 76 -13.27 -5.06 6.24
N TYR A 77 -13.03 -4.18 5.29
CA TYR A 77 -13.83 -4.16 4.05
C TYR A 77 -13.22 -5.09 3.00
N ALA A 78 -14.09 -5.81 2.28
CA ALA A 78 -13.65 -6.70 1.22
C ALA A 78 -13.11 -5.89 0.03
N VAL A 79 -12.05 -6.42 -0.58
CA VAL A 79 -11.43 -5.89 -1.81
C VAL A 79 -11.35 -6.97 -2.86
N SER A 80 -11.14 -6.58 -4.13
CA SER A 80 -10.99 -7.56 -5.20
C SER A 80 -9.74 -8.43 -4.99
N ASP A 81 -9.91 -9.74 -5.10
CA ASP A 81 -8.82 -10.73 -5.00
C ASP A 81 -8.18 -11.00 -6.37
N ASN A 82 -7.50 -10.00 -6.91
CA ASN A 82 -6.87 -10.03 -8.24
C ASN A 82 -5.34 -9.84 -8.17
N GLY A 83 -4.71 -10.24 -7.06
CA GLY A 83 -3.26 -10.05 -6.86
C GLY A 83 -2.81 -8.59 -6.64
N SER A 84 -3.74 -7.65 -6.53
CA SER A 84 -3.48 -6.23 -6.19
C SER A 84 -4.14 -5.80 -4.88
N CYS A 85 -4.46 -6.74 -3.99
CA CYS A 85 -5.23 -6.52 -2.76
C CYS A 85 -4.65 -5.42 -1.84
N LEU A 86 -3.33 -5.25 -1.74
CA LEU A 86 -2.73 -4.12 -1.00
C LEU A 86 -3.15 -2.76 -1.61
N PHE A 87 -2.98 -2.60 -2.92
CA PHE A 87 -3.29 -1.36 -3.61
C PHE A 87 -4.79 -1.10 -3.66
N ASN A 88 -5.59 -2.16 -3.82
CA ASN A 88 -7.04 -2.11 -3.71
C ASN A 88 -7.47 -1.63 -2.31
N SER A 89 -6.85 -2.16 -1.26
CA SER A 89 -7.12 -1.77 0.14
C SER A 89 -6.83 -0.30 0.38
N VAL A 90 -5.66 0.17 -0.05
CA VAL A 90 -5.27 1.57 0.14
C VAL A 90 -6.08 2.52 -0.74
N SER A 91 -6.38 2.13 -1.97
CA SER A 91 -7.30 2.86 -2.85
C SER A 91 -8.66 3.05 -2.16
N LEU A 92 -9.23 1.95 -1.66
CA LEU A 92 -10.52 1.95 -0.97
C LEU A 92 -10.51 2.84 0.28
N ALA A 93 -9.44 2.77 1.08
CA ALA A 93 -9.27 3.60 2.26
C ALA A 93 -9.16 5.10 1.94
N LEU A 94 -8.48 5.45 0.85
CA LEU A 94 -8.25 6.84 0.42
C LEU A 94 -9.49 7.51 -0.15
N CYS A 95 -10.18 6.85 -1.08
CA CYS A 95 -11.24 7.49 -1.88
C CYS A 95 -12.56 6.71 -1.92
N GLY A 96 -12.69 5.57 -1.23
CA GLY A 96 -13.92 4.77 -1.26
C GLY A 96 -14.12 3.96 -2.54
N SER A 97 -13.16 3.96 -3.48
CA SER A 97 -13.15 3.07 -4.65
C SER A 97 -11.79 2.39 -4.84
N GLN A 98 -11.73 1.34 -5.66
CA GLN A 98 -10.49 0.62 -6.00
C GLN A 98 -9.82 1.18 -7.28
N ASP A 99 -10.36 2.25 -7.87
CA ASP A 99 -10.03 2.72 -9.22
C ASP A 99 -8.59 3.22 -9.37
N ILE A 100 -7.97 3.69 -8.28
CA ILE A 100 -6.59 4.19 -8.30
C ILE A 100 -5.57 3.10 -7.94
N ALA A 101 -5.98 1.86 -7.67
CA ALA A 101 -5.06 0.80 -7.27
C ALA A 101 -3.91 0.59 -8.27
N LYS A 102 -4.20 0.69 -9.58
CA LYS A 102 -3.19 0.55 -10.63
C LYS A 102 -2.21 1.73 -10.66
N GLU A 103 -2.70 2.94 -10.47
CA GLU A 103 -1.85 4.12 -10.31
C GLU A 103 -0.94 3.98 -9.08
N LEU A 104 -1.50 3.57 -7.93
CA LEU A 104 -0.75 3.35 -6.70
C LEU A 104 0.35 2.31 -6.91
N ARG A 105 0.06 1.20 -7.62
CA ARG A 105 1.04 0.16 -7.92
C ARG A 105 2.21 0.67 -8.76
N VAL A 106 1.92 1.34 -9.86
CA VAL A 106 2.94 1.93 -10.75
C VAL A 106 3.83 2.90 -9.98
N ARG A 107 3.21 3.82 -9.23
CA ARG A 107 3.94 4.81 -8.43
C ARG A 107 4.80 4.16 -7.36
N THR A 108 4.29 3.12 -6.70
CA THR A 108 5.01 2.38 -5.66
C THR A 108 6.22 1.65 -6.23
N CYS A 109 6.07 0.97 -7.38
CA CYS A 109 7.18 0.33 -8.05
C CYS A 109 8.28 1.33 -8.43
N ILE A 110 7.89 2.47 -9.02
CA ILE A 110 8.79 3.58 -9.36
C ILE A 110 9.52 4.09 -8.11
N GLU A 111 8.79 4.32 -7.02
CA GLU A 111 9.33 4.79 -5.74
C GLU A 111 10.34 3.81 -5.13
N MET A 112 10.02 2.50 -5.13
CA MET A 112 10.92 1.46 -4.64
C MET A 112 12.22 1.40 -5.43
N VAL A 113 12.18 1.54 -6.75
CA VAL A 113 13.40 1.53 -7.58
C VAL A 113 14.24 2.78 -7.32
N ILE A 114 13.64 3.97 -7.36
CA ILE A 114 14.36 5.24 -7.22
C ILE A 114 14.96 5.39 -5.82
N LYS A 115 14.21 5.02 -4.78
CA LYS A 115 14.63 5.18 -3.39
C LYS A 115 15.15 3.89 -2.78
N LYS A 116 15.64 2.93 -3.57
CA LYS A 116 16.19 1.65 -3.09
C LYS A 116 17.05 1.80 -1.83
N ASN A 117 18.07 2.66 -1.90
CA ASN A 117 19.00 2.85 -0.79
C ASN A 117 18.29 3.26 0.50
N ARG A 118 17.28 4.13 0.42
CA ARG A 118 16.50 4.56 1.59
C ARG A 118 15.85 3.39 2.32
N PHE A 119 15.23 2.49 1.56
CA PHE A 119 14.50 1.37 2.15
C PHE A 119 15.47 0.30 2.64
N THR A 120 16.51 -0.03 1.87
CA THR A 120 17.48 -1.06 2.27
C THR A 120 18.33 -0.65 3.48
N THR A 121 18.44 0.64 3.80
CA THR A 121 19.18 1.14 4.97
C THR A 121 18.30 1.38 6.20
N LEU A 122 17.01 0.99 6.19
CA LEU A 122 16.20 1.07 7.40
C LEU A 122 16.81 0.19 8.51
N PRO A 123 16.78 0.61 9.80
CA PRO A 123 17.35 -0.19 10.89
C PRO A 123 16.77 -1.61 10.99
N ILE A 124 15.50 -1.77 10.62
CA ILE A 124 14.79 -3.07 10.65
C ILE A 124 15.07 -3.94 9.42
N SER A 125 15.79 -3.45 8.41
CA SER A 125 15.96 -4.13 7.12
C SER A 125 16.48 -5.57 7.22
N SER A 126 17.39 -5.84 8.16
CA SER A 126 17.91 -7.19 8.41
C SER A 126 16.82 -8.12 8.94
N ASP A 127 15.97 -7.62 9.83
CA ASP A 127 14.88 -8.40 10.43
C ASP A 127 13.80 -8.71 9.40
N LEU A 128 13.56 -7.81 8.45
CA LEU A 128 12.58 -8.01 7.38
C LEU A 128 12.95 -9.18 6.46
N LEU A 129 14.23 -9.53 6.31
CA LEU A 129 14.65 -10.66 5.48
C LEU A 129 14.16 -12.01 6.02
N TRP A 130 13.78 -12.08 7.30
CA TRP A 130 13.24 -13.31 7.91
C TRP A 130 11.73 -13.48 7.69
N VAL A 131 11.02 -12.41 7.36
CA VAL A 131 9.54 -12.38 7.33
C VAL A 131 8.98 -11.89 5.99
N SER A 132 9.85 -11.53 5.06
CA SER A 132 9.50 -10.98 3.74
C SER A 132 10.52 -11.43 2.71
N PRO A 133 10.15 -11.53 1.42
CA PRO A 133 11.12 -11.60 0.34
C PRO A 133 12.15 -10.47 0.46
N ASN A 134 13.33 -10.69 -0.11
CA ASN A 134 14.34 -9.65 -0.22
C ASN A 134 13.80 -8.44 -1.00
N TYR A 135 14.47 -7.30 -0.84
CA TYR A 135 14.02 -6.04 -1.41
C TYR A 135 13.85 -6.10 -2.94
N ILE A 136 14.82 -6.68 -3.65
CA ILE A 136 14.80 -6.74 -5.12
C ILE A 136 13.67 -7.63 -5.62
N SER A 137 13.47 -8.80 -5.03
CA SER A 137 12.34 -9.67 -5.35
C SER A 137 11.01 -8.94 -5.11
N SER A 138 10.89 -8.17 -4.03
CA SER A 138 9.68 -7.38 -3.75
C SER A 138 9.45 -6.26 -4.79
N VAL A 139 10.51 -5.65 -5.32
CA VAL A 139 10.42 -4.68 -6.42
C VAL A 139 9.90 -5.35 -7.70
N ILE A 140 10.47 -6.49 -8.07
CA ILE A 140 10.08 -7.24 -9.26
C ILE A 140 8.61 -7.68 -9.16
N GLU A 141 8.17 -8.18 -8.01
CA GLU A 141 6.77 -8.51 -7.75
C GLU A 141 5.86 -7.27 -7.81
N CYS A 142 6.31 -6.13 -7.26
CA CYS A 142 5.54 -4.87 -7.35
C CYS A 142 5.34 -4.41 -8.81
N ALA A 143 6.29 -4.71 -9.69
CA ALA A 143 6.19 -4.41 -11.12
C ALA A 143 5.15 -5.28 -11.84
N GLN A 144 4.74 -6.43 -11.29
CA GLN A 144 3.78 -7.35 -11.89
C GLN A 144 2.32 -6.99 -11.60
N GLU A 145 1.41 -6.96 -12.58
CA GLU A 145 0.00 -6.53 -12.41
C GLU A 145 -0.80 -7.36 -11.38
N CYS A 146 -0.33 -8.56 -11.04
CA CYS A 146 -0.89 -9.42 -9.99
C CYS A 146 0.18 -9.94 -9.02
N GLY A 147 1.36 -9.31 -8.98
CA GLY A 147 2.47 -9.78 -8.15
C GLY A 147 2.22 -9.56 -6.66
N TRP A 148 2.96 -10.29 -5.84
CA TRP A 148 2.81 -10.23 -4.39
C TRP A 148 3.29 -8.90 -3.82
N SER A 149 2.56 -8.37 -2.84
CA SER A 149 3.01 -7.22 -2.06
C SER A 149 3.67 -7.67 -0.76
N SER A 150 4.69 -6.93 -0.34
CA SER A 150 5.41 -7.20 0.91
C SER A 150 5.45 -5.96 1.79
N ILE A 151 6.10 -6.07 2.96
CA ILE A 151 6.31 -4.94 3.85
C ILE A 151 7.11 -3.81 3.20
N TRP A 152 8.01 -4.13 2.25
CA TRP A 152 8.73 -3.15 1.46
C TRP A 152 7.80 -2.33 0.57
N THR A 153 6.80 -2.99 -0.02
CA THR A 153 5.74 -2.35 -0.80
C THR A 153 4.93 -1.39 0.07
N ILE A 154 4.62 -1.77 1.32
CA ILE A 154 3.90 -0.91 2.27
C ILE A 154 4.71 0.35 2.60
N PHE A 155 6.03 0.22 2.86
CA PHE A 155 6.88 1.39 3.11
C PHE A 155 6.91 2.37 1.94
N ALA A 156 7.07 1.87 0.73
CA ALA A 156 7.09 2.71 -0.46
C ALA A 156 5.72 3.31 -0.77
N LEU A 157 4.64 2.56 -0.58
CA LEU A 157 3.29 3.05 -0.79
C LEU A 157 2.96 4.21 0.16
N ALA A 158 3.37 4.12 1.43
CA ALA A 158 3.23 5.22 2.39
C ALA A 158 3.94 6.50 1.88
N GLU A 159 5.17 6.39 1.38
CA GLU A 159 5.91 7.52 0.78
C GLU A 159 5.17 8.11 -0.44
N VAL A 160 4.60 7.27 -1.30
CA VAL A 160 3.84 7.72 -2.49
C VAL A 160 2.61 8.53 -2.12
N ILE A 161 1.84 8.06 -1.13
CA ILE A 161 0.57 8.70 -0.75
C ILE A 161 0.77 9.84 0.27
N GLY A 162 1.94 9.90 0.91
CA GLY A 162 2.25 10.90 1.94
C GLY A 162 1.48 10.73 3.24
N ILE A 163 0.88 9.54 3.46
CA ILE A 163 0.03 9.20 4.61
C ILE A 163 0.65 7.94 5.27
N PRO A 164 0.76 7.89 6.61
CA PRO A 164 1.24 6.71 7.30
C PRO A 164 0.36 5.49 7.04
N ILE A 165 1.00 4.33 6.89
CA ILE A 165 0.29 3.04 6.77
C ILE A 165 0.67 2.17 7.95
N LYS A 166 -0.30 1.88 8.82
CA LYS A 166 -0.17 0.85 9.85
C LYS A 166 -0.38 -0.52 9.23
N SER A 167 0.65 -1.35 9.31
CA SER A 167 0.60 -2.75 8.97
C SER A 167 0.13 -3.55 10.21
N LEU A 168 -1.00 -4.23 10.12
CA LEU A 168 -1.55 -5.05 11.19
C LEU A 168 -1.44 -6.53 10.83
N TYR A 169 -0.63 -7.27 11.59
CA TYR A 169 -0.50 -8.71 11.50
C TYR A 169 -1.08 -9.33 12.77
N LEU A 170 -2.07 -10.20 12.67
CA LEU A 170 -2.67 -10.80 13.87
C LEU A 170 -1.82 -11.97 14.40
N PRO A 171 -1.83 -12.28 15.71
CA PRO A 171 -1.03 -13.36 16.28
C PRO A 171 -1.64 -14.74 15.99
N LEU A 172 -1.90 -15.04 14.72
CA LEU A 172 -2.57 -16.26 14.24
C LEU A 172 -1.72 -17.52 14.45
N ASN A 173 -0.39 -17.38 14.47
CA ASN A 173 0.56 -18.42 14.89
C ASN A 173 1.02 -18.26 16.35
N GLY A 174 0.35 -17.40 17.13
CA GLY A 174 0.70 -17.06 18.51
C GLY A 174 1.62 -15.85 18.64
N VAL A 175 1.64 -15.25 19.84
CA VAL A 175 2.36 -14.00 20.14
C VAL A 175 3.89 -14.08 20.06
N LYS A 176 4.44 -15.30 19.99
CA LYS A 176 5.87 -15.54 19.82
C LYS A 176 6.30 -15.58 18.36
N ASP A 177 5.37 -15.60 17.41
CA ASP A 177 5.67 -15.53 15.97
C ASP A 177 6.50 -14.28 15.66
N PHE A 178 7.63 -14.49 14.97
CA PHE A 178 8.52 -13.41 14.59
C PHE A 178 7.84 -12.46 13.58
N SER A 179 6.99 -12.99 12.70
CA SER A 179 6.20 -12.20 11.75
C SER A 179 5.26 -11.24 12.49
N TYR A 180 4.61 -11.71 13.55
CA TYR A 180 3.75 -10.86 14.40
C TYR A 180 4.54 -9.70 15.03
N LYS A 181 5.76 -9.96 15.50
CA LYS A 181 6.60 -8.92 16.13
C LYS A 181 7.12 -7.89 15.14
N ILE A 182 7.52 -8.34 13.95
CA ILE A 182 8.19 -7.50 12.95
C ILE A 182 7.20 -6.77 12.04
N LEU A 183 6.10 -7.42 11.63
CA LEU A 183 5.18 -6.85 10.65
C LEU A 183 4.14 -5.90 11.27
N ASN A 184 4.00 -5.85 12.60
CA ASN A 184 3.15 -4.87 13.30
C ASN A 184 3.88 -3.53 13.50
N LEU A 185 4.09 -2.82 12.40
CA LEU A 185 4.75 -1.51 12.40
C LEU A 185 3.93 -0.46 11.62
N THR A 186 4.30 0.81 11.77
CA THR A 186 3.74 1.90 10.96
C THR A 186 4.81 2.40 9.99
N ALA A 187 4.50 2.34 8.69
CA ALA A 187 5.30 2.97 7.65
C ALA A 187 5.02 4.48 7.65
N ILE A 188 5.96 5.27 8.17
CA ILE A 188 5.82 6.73 8.28
C ILE A 188 6.56 7.40 7.10
N PRO A 189 5.86 8.17 6.24
CA PRO A 189 6.48 8.95 5.18
C PRO A 189 7.39 10.04 5.75
N ARG A 190 8.53 10.33 5.11
CA ARG A 190 9.53 11.29 5.62
C ARG A 190 8.98 12.66 6.04
N ASN A 191 8.05 13.19 5.25
CA ASN A 191 7.51 14.53 5.44
C ASN A 191 6.14 14.53 6.12
N CYS A 192 5.78 13.42 6.76
CA CYS A 192 4.54 13.32 7.50
C CYS A 192 4.58 14.21 8.74
N LYS A 193 3.55 15.02 8.93
CA LYS A 193 3.37 15.90 10.10
C LYS A 193 2.28 15.42 11.05
N ASP A 194 1.48 14.45 10.60
CA ASP A 194 0.32 13.94 11.29
C ASP A 194 0.34 12.42 11.21
N GLU A 195 0.90 11.79 12.25
CA GLU A 195 1.00 10.34 12.34
C GLU A 195 -0.33 9.68 12.74
N GLU A 196 -1.28 10.46 13.26
CA GLU A 196 -2.57 9.97 13.73
C GLU A 196 -3.52 9.72 12.55
N ASN A 197 -3.48 10.60 11.55
CA ASN A 197 -4.20 10.41 10.29
C ASN A 197 -3.51 9.35 9.41
N ARG A 198 -3.78 8.08 9.71
CA ARG A 198 -3.17 6.92 9.04
C ARG A 198 -4.18 5.95 8.46
N ILE A 199 -3.74 5.20 7.46
CA ILE A 199 -4.48 4.04 6.94
C ILE A 199 -4.01 2.80 7.69
N THR A 200 -4.94 1.91 8.07
CA THR A 200 -4.58 0.59 8.61
C THR A 200 -4.89 -0.47 7.56
N VAL A 201 -3.89 -1.30 7.23
CA VAL A 201 -4.04 -2.46 6.36
C VAL A 201 -3.72 -3.71 7.17
N MET A 202 -4.57 -4.72 7.06
CA MET A 202 -4.40 -5.99 7.76
C MET A 202 -3.95 -7.09 6.82
N TRP A 203 -2.95 -7.86 7.25
CA TRP A 203 -2.55 -9.13 6.64
C TRP A 203 -3.59 -10.19 6.98
N THR A 204 -4.19 -10.80 5.98
CA THR A 204 -5.29 -11.76 6.15
C THR A 204 -5.23 -12.86 5.10
N ARG A 205 -6.33 -13.62 4.97
CA ARG A 205 -6.48 -14.64 3.94
C ARG A 205 -7.84 -14.60 3.26
N THR A 206 -7.88 -15.12 2.04
CA THR A 206 -9.14 -15.34 1.28
C THR A 206 -9.84 -16.66 1.65
N SER A 207 -9.20 -17.52 2.42
CA SER A 207 -9.77 -18.78 2.91
C SER A 207 -9.19 -19.18 4.27
N TYR A 208 -9.98 -19.91 5.06
CA TYR A 208 -9.54 -20.48 6.33
C TYR A 208 -8.39 -21.48 6.12
N THR A 209 -7.40 -21.44 6.99
CA THR A 209 -6.34 -22.45 7.03
C THR A 209 -6.80 -23.69 7.78
N ASN A 210 -6.29 -24.84 7.36
CA ASN A 210 -6.33 -26.03 8.21
C ASN A 210 -5.58 -25.72 9.52
N PRO A 211 -6.17 -26.00 10.71
CA PRO A 211 -5.52 -25.76 12.00
C PRO A 211 -4.17 -26.46 12.19
N LYS A 212 -3.87 -27.50 11.40
CA LYS A 212 -2.60 -28.24 11.45
C LYS A 212 -1.46 -27.56 10.69
N HIS A 213 -1.73 -26.51 9.92
CA HIS A 213 -0.71 -25.79 9.16
C HIS A 213 -0.40 -24.43 9.79
N ILE A 214 0.86 -24.02 9.65
CA ILE A 214 1.29 -22.66 9.97
C ILE A 214 0.47 -21.70 9.10
N TRP A 215 -0.13 -20.72 9.75
CA TRP A 215 -0.89 -19.68 9.07
C TRP A 215 0.07 -18.75 8.32
N THR A 216 -0.20 -18.52 7.04
CA THR A 216 0.51 -17.54 6.21
C THR A 216 -0.49 -16.59 5.57
N PRO A 217 -0.24 -15.28 5.51
CA PRO A 217 -1.15 -14.37 4.83
C PRO A 217 -1.08 -14.59 3.31
N ASN A 218 -2.21 -14.40 2.62
CA ASN A 218 -2.26 -14.32 1.17
C ASN A 218 -3.16 -13.18 0.65
N HIS A 219 -3.65 -12.33 1.55
CA HIS A 219 -4.58 -11.26 1.22
C HIS A 219 -4.34 -10.04 2.13
N PHE A 220 -4.83 -8.88 1.67
CA PHE A 220 -4.83 -7.64 2.44
C PHE A 220 -6.22 -7.02 2.42
N VAL A 221 -6.65 -6.47 3.55
CA VAL A 221 -7.87 -5.67 3.65
C VAL A 221 -7.59 -4.34 4.36
N PRO A 222 -8.30 -3.25 4.01
CA PRO A 222 -8.26 -2.04 4.81
C PRO A 222 -9.14 -2.21 6.04
N LEU A 223 -8.66 -1.70 7.18
CA LEU A 223 -9.47 -1.52 8.37
C LEU A 223 -9.89 -0.06 8.46
N MET A 224 -11.20 0.17 8.36
CA MET A 224 -11.77 1.52 8.33
C MET A 224 -12.82 1.62 9.42
N THR A 225 -12.76 2.70 10.21
CA THR A 225 -13.85 2.99 11.13
C THR A 225 -15.12 3.26 10.31
N LYS A 226 -16.25 2.69 10.73
CA LYS A 226 -17.55 3.16 10.21
C LYS A 226 -17.60 4.66 10.52
N PRO A 227 -17.97 5.54 9.57
CA PRO A 227 -18.13 6.95 9.86
C PRO A 227 -19.21 7.01 10.94
N SER A 228 -18.77 7.28 12.16
CA SER A 228 -19.63 7.82 13.18
C SER A 228 -20.16 9.12 12.56
N PHE A 229 -21.46 9.36 12.57
CA PHE A 229 -21.99 10.66 12.17
C PHE A 229 -21.32 11.74 13.03
N ALA A 230 -20.31 12.43 12.47
CA ALA A 230 -19.48 13.56 12.97
C ALA A 230 -18.02 13.32 12.54
N THR A 231 -17.29 14.15 11.80
CA THR A 231 -17.39 15.57 11.47
C THR A 231 -16.59 15.79 10.17
N THR A 232 -17.08 16.70 9.33
CA THR A 232 -16.46 17.27 8.11
C THR A 232 -14.95 17.07 7.96
N ARG A 233 -14.55 16.29 6.94
CA ARG A 233 -13.18 16.26 6.40
C ARG A 233 -12.86 17.61 5.76
N THR A 234 -12.27 18.53 6.53
CA THR A 234 -11.80 19.81 6.01
C THR A 234 -10.63 19.61 5.05
N SER A 235 -10.83 20.08 3.81
CA SER A 235 -9.86 20.45 2.78
C SER A 235 -8.38 20.40 3.18
N ILE A 236 -7.66 19.38 2.70
CA ILE A 236 -6.20 19.42 2.56
C ILE A 236 -5.85 20.51 1.52
N LYS A 237 -5.19 21.58 1.96
CA LYS A 237 -4.65 22.60 1.05
C LYS A 237 -3.56 21.97 0.17
N PRO A 238 -3.49 22.30 -1.14
CA PRO A 238 -2.47 21.75 -2.02
C PRO A 238 -1.08 22.19 -1.55
N VAL A 239 -0.17 21.22 -1.39
CA VAL A 239 1.25 21.49 -1.16
C VAL A 239 1.80 22.15 -2.43
N ILE A 240 2.06 23.46 -2.37
CA ILE A 240 2.86 24.16 -3.37
C ILE A 240 4.31 23.97 -2.96
N LEU A 241 5.07 23.17 -3.72
CA LEU A 241 6.52 23.18 -3.64
C LEU A 241 6.99 24.56 -4.12
N LEU A 242 7.44 25.41 -3.19
CA LEU A 242 8.26 26.57 -3.53
C LEU A 242 9.67 26.05 -3.78
N LEU A 243 10.08 26.08 -5.05
CA LEU A 243 11.48 26.10 -5.46
C LEU A 243 12.10 27.36 -4.87
N PHE A 244 13.02 27.21 -3.91
CA PHE A 244 14.01 28.24 -3.67
C PHE A 244 15.30 27.82 -4.38
N VAL A 245 15.53 28.50 -5.49
CA VAL A 245 16.86 28.75 -6.04
C VAL A 245 17.50 29.79 -5.13
N ILE A 246 18.60 29.43 -4.46
CA ILE A 246 19.85 30.21 -4.36
C ILE A 246 20.99 29.18 -4.29
#